data_AF-A0A4Y7PPB0-F1
#
_entry.id   AF-A0A4Y7PPB0-F1
#
_cell.length_a   1.000
_cell.length_b   1.000
_cell.length_c   1.000
_cell.angle_alpha   90.00
_cell.angle_beta   90.00
_cell.angle_gamma   90.00
#
_symmetry.space_group_name_H-M   'P 1'
#
loop_
_entity.id
_entity.type
_entity.pdbx_description
1 polymer ?
#
loop_
_entity_poly.entity_id
_entity_poly.type
_entity_poly.pdbx_seq_one_letter_code
_entity_poly.pdbx_strand_id
1 'polypeptide(L)'
;MNIHPTYPIFPIMIFLSFVASLLPWLWIKRDNIGILFLSLWLAIACLNQFVNSVIWHGNTRNFAPVWCDISTRLMIGITVAIPGSSLCMTRRLYHIFSMRAFLLTPIQKRRALTEDLCICLGIPFLQMAIQYTVEGNRYNILEDIGCYPATYNVWPAYVLYYCWPVIIGLLIAVYSALTIRAASKQGNEIEKFLEDKTQRQHYHRLIILAVFNIFAAAPFASIIMILDLTTFPMIPYIGWEDTHLYYSRVYEFPAVVWRSDSAWNAVMEMCRWILVLCAIFFYGVFGFSGEAINAYKKAFWKVAGLVGVKMGRSSMPQEHLPQ
;
A
#
# COMPACT_ATOMS: atom_id res chain seq x y z
N MET A 1 -9.84 -7.16 33.05
CA MET A 1 -9.62 -6.48 31.76
C MET A 1 -8.24 -6.87 31.28
N ASN A 2 -8.15 -7.81 30.33
CA ASN A 2 -6.88 -8.09 29.67
C ASN A 2 -6.70 -7.01 28.60
N ILE A 3 -5.86 -6.02 28.89
CA ILE A 3 -5.47 -4.96 27.96
C ILE A 3 -4.91 -5.63 26.71
N HIS A 4 -5.35 -5.23 25.52
CA HIS A 4 -4.75 -5.72 24.27
C HIS A 4 -3.24 -5.44 24.32
N PRO A 5 -2.36 -6.44 24.12
CA PRO A 5 -0.93 -6.28 24.34
C PRO A 5 -0.29 -5.20 23.47
N THR A 6 -0.88 -4.91 22.31
CA THR A 6 -0.41 -3.88 21.38
C THR A 6 -1.11 -2.51 21.51
N TYR A 7 -2.10 -2.36 22.40
CA TYR A 7 -2.76 -1.07 22.63
C TYR A 7 -2.03 -0.28 23.72
N PRO A 8 -1.77 1.04 23.56
CA PRO A 8 -2.17 1.94 22.46
C PRO A 8 -1.14 2.04 21.32
N ILE A 9 -0.08 1.22 21.33
CA ILE A 9 1.03 1.30 20.38
C ILE A 9 0.56 1.18 18.93
N PHE A 10 -0.29 0.19 18.62
CA PHE A 10 -0.78 -0.03 17.26
C PHE A 10 -1.57 1.17 16.70
N PRO A 11 -2.63 1.69 17.38
CA PRO A 11 -3.34 2.89 16.93
C PRO A 11 -2.44 4.11 16.71
N ILE A 12 -1.46 4.33 17.58
CA ILE A 12 -0.50 5.43 17.43
C ILE A 12 0.36 5.23 16.17
N MET A 13 0.94 4.05 16.02
CA MET A 13 1.83 3.74 14.90
C MET A 13 1.09 3.78 13.56
N ILE A 14 -0.12 3.20 13.47
CA ILE A 14 -0.89 3.20 12.23
C ILE A 14 -1.38 4.60 11.85
N PHE A 15 -1.69 5.47 12.83
CA PHE A 15 -2.02 6.87 12.57
C PHE A 15 -0.81 7.65 12.06
N LEU A 16 0.37 7.46 12.66
CA LEU A 16 1.61 8.05 12.16
C LEU A 16 1.92 7.55 10.74
N SER A 17 1.71 6.27 10.46
CA SER A 17 1.82 5.67 9.13
C SER A 17 0.87 6.29 8.11
N PHE A 18 -0.38 6.61 8.50
CA PHE A 18 -1.32 7.35 7.66
C PHE A 18 -0.76 8.72 7.25
N VAL A 19 -0.30 9.51 8.23
CA VAL A 19 0.29 10.83 7.98
C VAL A 19 1.55 10.71 7.13
N ALA A 20 2.44 9.79 7.48
CA ALA A 20 3.68 9.54 6.76
C ALA A 20 3.45 9.11 5.30
N SER A 21 2.37 8.36 5.04
CA SER A 21 2.02 7.92 3.68
C SER A 21 1.57 9.09 2.80
N LEU A 22 0.90 10.10 3.35
CA LEU A 22 0.41 11.27 2.60
C LEU A 22 1.45 12.36 2.39
N LEU A 23 2.41 12.51 3.31
CA LEU A 23 3.41 13.58 3.25
C LEU A 23 4.12 13.70 1.88
N PRO A 24 4.50 12.60 1.20
CA PRO A 24 5.18 12.68 -0.09
C PRO A 24 4.42 13.39 -1.21
N TRP A 25 3.10 13.56 -1.09
CA TRP A 25 2.30 14.33 -2.05
C TRP A 25 2.72 15.80 -2.16
N LEU A 26 3.37 16.33 -1.11
CA LEU A 26 3.80 17.73 -1.07
C LEU A 26 5.00 18.03 -1.97
N TRP A 27 5.80 17.02 -2.32
CA TRP A 27 7.04 17.21 -3.08
C TRP A 27 7.24 16.25 -4.25
N ILE A 28 6.56 15.09 -4.26
CA ILE A 28 6.65 14.16 -5.39
C ILE A 28 6.03 14.80 -6.63
N LYS A 29 6.77 14.75 -7.73
CA LYS A 29 6.28 15.16 -9.05
C LYS A 29 5.08 14.30 -9.44
N ARG A 30 4.02 14.94 -9.95
CA ARG A 30 2.77 14.28 -10.34
C ARG A 30 2.87 13.47 -11.62
N ASP A 31 4.08 13.25 -12.10
CA ASP A 31 4.32 12.49 -13.31
C ASP A 31 4.28 10.98 -13.02
N ASN A 32 4.67 10.52 -11.83
CA ASN A 32 4.67 9.09 -11.47
C ASN A 32 3.42 8.64 -10.72
N ILE A 33 2.44 8.18 -11.49
CA ILE A 33 1.11 7.80 -11.00
C ILE A 33 1.13 6.56 -10.10
N GLY A 34 2.03 5.60 -10.36
CA GLY A 34 2.17 4.42 -9.50
C GLY A 34 2.54 4.80 -8.07
N ILE A 35 3.44 5.79 -7.88
CA ILE A 35 3.81 6.26 -6.54
C ILE A 35 2.64 7.01 -5.87
N LEU A 36 1.91 7.82 -6.62
CA LEU A 36 0.74 8.55 -6.09
C LEU A 36 -0.35 7.59 -5.62
N PHE A 37 -0.69 6.57 -6.42
CA PHE A 37 -1.68 5.57 -6.01
C PHE A 37 -1.17 4.67 -4.89
N LEU A 38 0.11 4.30 -4.89
CA LEU A 38 0.70 3.54 -3.79
C LEU A 38 0.55 4.29 -2.47
N SER A 39 0.89 5.57 -2.47
CA SER A 39 0.71 6.46 -1.32
C SER A 39 -0.76 6.63 -0.93
N LEU A 40 -1.67 6.81 -1.90
CA LEU A 40 -3.11 6.94 -1.66
C LEU A 40 -3.69 5.70 -0.99
N TRP A 41 -3.45 4.53 -1.58
CA TRP A 41 -3.98 3.26 -1.09
C TRP A 41 -3.40 2.88 0.26
N LEU A 42 -2.12 3.19 0.50
CA LEU A 42 -1.49 2.97 1.79
C LEU A 42 -2.08 3.89 2.86
N ALA A 43 -2.32 5.17 2.54
CA ALA A 43 -3.00 6.10 3.45
C ALA A 43 -4.43 5.64 3.76
N ILE A 44 -5.21 5.24 2.74
CA ILE A 44 -6.56 4.69 2.93
C ILE A 44 -6.52 3.45 3.84
N ALA A 45 -5.56 2.55 3.61
CA ALA A 45 -5.40 1.34 4.43
C ALA A 45 -5.08 1.65 5.90
N CYS A 46 -4.14 2.57 6.14
CA CYS A 46 -3.78 2.99 7.49
C CYS A 46 -4.93 3.70 8.19
N LEU A 47 -5.66 4.59 7.50
CA LEU A 47 -6.83 5.27 8.07
C LEU A 47 -7.94 4.28 8.41
N ASN A 48 -8.20 3.32 7.52
CA ASN A 48 -9.19 2.27 7.76
C ASN A 48 -8.85 1.47 9.02
N GLN A 49 -7.61 0.99 9.15
CA GLN A 49 -7.16 0.23 10.32
C GLN A 49 -7.13 1.08 11.60
N PHE A 50 -6.77 2.37 11.50
CA PHE A 50 -6.81 3.29 12.64
C PHE A 50 -8.23 3.39 13.20
N VAL A 51 -9.21 3.73 12.36
CA VAL A 51 -10.61 3.87 12.78
C VAL A 51 -11.13 2.57 13.39
N ASN A 52 -10.86 1.43 12.74
CA ASN A 52 -11.26 0.13 13.25
C ASN A 52 -10.65 -0.19 14.64
N SER A 53 -9.36 0.09 14.82
CA SER A 53 -8.66 -0.16 16.09
C SER A 53 -9.11 0.73 17.26
N VAL A 54 -9.63 1.92 16.96
CA VAL A 54 -10.10 2.87 17.97
C VAL A 54 -11.56 2.59 18.36
N ILE A 55 -12.43 2.37 17.37
CA ILE A 55 -13.88 2.19 17.62
C ILE A 55 -14.17 0.85 18.30
N TRP A 56 -13.51 -0.22 17.87
CA TRP A 56 -13.74 -1.58 18.40
C TRP A 56 -12.77 -1.98 19.51
N HIS A 57 -12.15 -1.00 20.18
CA HIS A 57 -11.32 -1.29 21.34
C HIS A 57 -12.19 -1.83 22.50
N GLY A 58 -11.88 -3.04 22.98
CA GLY A 58 -12.59 -3.70 24.07
C GLY A 58 -14.08 -3.99 23.83
N ASN A 59 -14.53 -4.01 22.57
CA ASN A 59 -15.92 -4.30 22.23
C ASN A 59 -16.08 -4.91 20.83
N THR A 60 -17.18 -5.63 20.60
CA THR A 60 -17.55 -6.22 19.29
C THR A 60 -18.83 -5.63 18.69
N ARG A 61 -19.43 -4.63 19.35
CA ARG A 61 -20.77 -4.18 19.00
C ARG A 61 -20.79 -3.50 17.63
N ASN A 62 -21.79 -3.82 16.83
CA ASN A 62 -21.98 -3.25 15.50
C ASN A 62 -22.60 -1.84 15.55
N PHE A 63 -21.85 -0.83 16.01
CA PHE A 63 -22.33 0.55 16.10
C PHE A 63 -22.45 1.26 14.74
N ALA A 64 -21.60 0.89 13.78
CA ALA A 64 -21.46 1.58 12.50
C ALA A 64 -21.47 0.58 11.32
N PRO A 65 -22.64 0.02 10.98
CA PRO A 65 -22.73 -1.03 9.95
C PRO A 65 -22.30 -0.54 8.57
N VAL A 66 -22.66 0.70 8.21
CA VAL A 66 -22.25 1.32 6.94
C VAL A 66 -20.73 1.49 6.86
N TRP A 67 -20.08 1.81 7.99
CA TRP A 67 -18.62 1.85 8.04
C TRP A 67 -18.03 0.47 7.80
N CYS A 68 -18.58 -0.58 8.44
CA CYS A 68 -18.09 -1.94 8.24
C CYS A 68 -18.22 -2.40 6.79
N ASP A 69 -19.32 -2.12 6.11
CA ASP A 69 -19.48 -2.46 4.67
C ASP A 69 -18.38 -1.81 3.81
N ILE A 70 -18.07 -0.54 4.07
CA ILE A 70 -17.04 0.19 3.32
C ILE A 70 -15.65 -0.35 3.70
N SER A 71 -15.40 -0.50 5.00
CA SER A 71 -14.11 -0.94 5.55
C SER A 71 -13.71 -2.30 5.02
N THR A 72 -14.60 -3.29 5.04
CA THR A 72 -14.26 -4.65 4.59
C THR A 72 -13.99 -4.69 3.10
N ARG A 73 -14.77 -3.97 2.28
CA ARG A 73 -14.50 -3.85 0.84
C ARG A 73 -13.18 -3.15 0.56
N LEU A 74 -12.87 -2.07 1.28
CA LEU A 74 -11.57 -1.41 1.19
C LEU A 74 -10.45 -2.38 1.52
N MET A 75 -10.57 -3.17 2.61
CA MET A 75 -9.57 -4.17 2.98
C MET A 75 -9.31 -5.17 1.85
N ILE A 76 -10.37 -5.69 1.22
CA ILE A 76 -10.25 -6.58 0.05
C ILE A 76 -9.51 -5.88 -1.10
N GLY A 77 -9.94 -4.67 -1.49
CA GLY A 77 -9.30 -3.95 -2.60
C GLY A 77 -7.84 -3.61 -2.33
N ILE A 78 -7.48 -3.25 -1.10
CA ILE A 78 -6.12 -2.91 -0.68
C ILE A 78 -5.14 -4.07 -0.95
N THR A 79 -5.58 -5.33 -0.80
CA THR A 79 -4.73 -6.51 -1.03
C THR A 79 -4.14 -6.57 -2.43
N VAL A 80 -4.83 -6.01 -3.43
CA VAL A 80 -4.37 -5.93 -4.82
C VAL A 80 -3.98 -4.51 -5.23
N ALA A 81 -4.51 -3.48 -4.57
CA ALA A 81 -4.26 -2.08 -4.91
C ALA A 81 -2.83 -1.63 -4.59
N ILE A 82 -2.32 -1.98 -3.42
CA ILE A 82 -0.94 -1.68 -3.02
C ILE A 82 0.05 -2.36 -3.98
N PRO A 83 0.02 -3.69 -4.19
CA PRO A 83 0.93 -4.33 -5.14
C PRO A 83 0.68 -3.88 -6.59
N GLY A 84 -0.57 -3.63 -7.00
CA GLY A 84 -0.89 -3.09 -8.33
C GLY A 84 -0.27 -1.71 -8.59
N SER A 85 -0.27 -0.85 -7.57
CA SER A 85 0.38 0.47 -7.65
C SER A 85 1.91 0.34 -7.70
N SER A 86 2.47 -0.57 -6.90
CA SER A 86 3.90 -0.93 -6.96
C SER A 86 4.29 -1.49 -8.34
N LEU A 87 3.43 -2.30 -8.97
CA LEU A 87 3.64 -2.81 -10.33
C LEU A 87 3.71 -1.68 -11.34
N CYS A 88 2.79 -0.72 -11.31
CA CYS A 88 2.82 0.44 -12.22
C CYS A 88 4.10 1.26 -12.05
N MET A 89 4.51 1.50 -10.81
CA MET A 89 5.76 2.19 -10.50
C MET A 89 6.98 1.44 -11.06
N THR A 90 7.09 0.13 -10.82
CA THR A 90 8.22 -0.69 -11.31
C THR A 90 8.19 -0.80 -12.84
N ARG A 91 7.01 -0.91 -13.46
CA ARG A 91 6.84 -0.92 -14.91
C ARG A 91 7.34 0.37 -15.55
N ARG A 92 6.99 1.53 -14.98
CA ARG A 92 7.53 2.82 -15.42
C ARG A 92 9.05 2.87 -15.26
N LEU A 93 9.57 2.38 -14.14
CA LEU A 93 11.00 2.32 -13.87
C LEU A 93 11.72 1.51 -14.96
N TYR A 94 11.20 0.33 -15.30
CA TYR A 94 11.71 -0.49 -16.40
C TYR A 94 11.74 0.28 -17.73
N HIS A 95 10.66 1.02 -18.07
CA HIS A 95 10.63 1.80 -19.31
C HIS A 95 11.68 2.93 -19.34
N ILE A 96 11.97 3.54 -18.20
CA ILE A 96 13.01 4.58 -18.08
C ILE A 96 14.39 3.94 -18.23
N PHE A 97 14.66 2.87 -17.48
CA PHE A 97 15.95 2.17 -17.50
C PHE A 97 16.21 1.37 -18.78
N SER A 98 15.21 1.20 -19.64
CA SER A 98 15.37 0.60 -20.97
C SER A 98 15.43 1.65 -22.10
N MET A 99 15.52 2.95 -21.75
CA MET A 99 15.45 4.12 -22.64
C MET A 99 14.14 4.25 -23.43
N ARG A 100 13.19 3.32 -23.25
CA ARG A 100 11.91 3.28 -23.97
C ARG A 100 11.01 4.47 -23.61
N ALA A 101 11.07 4.93 -22.36
CA ALA A 101 10.23 6.04 -21.90
C ALA A 101 10.46 7.34 -22.69
N PHE A 102 11.68 7.56 -23.19
CA PHE A 102 12.06 8.75 -23.95
C PHE A 102 11.61 8.69 -25.42
N LEU A 103 11.30 7.50 -25.93
CA LEU A 103 10.86 7.27 -27.30
C LEU A 103 9.34 7.30 -27.47
N LEU A 104 8.59 7.49 -26.37
CA LEU A 104 7.12 7.42 -26.40
C LEU A 104 6.49 8.65 -27.04
N THR A 105 5.61 8.40 -28.01
CA THR A 105 4.74 9.44 -28.60
C THR A 105 3.68 9.91 -27.59
N PRO A 106 3.08 11.10 -27.76
CA PRO A 106 2.02 11.59 -26.87
C PRO A 106 0.83 10.62 -26.75
N ILE A 107 0.48 9.91 -27.83
CA ILE A 107 -0.59 8.91 -27.84
C ILE A 107 -0.20 7.70 -26.98
N GLN A 108 1.04 7.22 -27.10
CA GLN A 108 1.53 6.11 -26.28
C GLN A 108 1.61 6.48 -24.80
N LYS A 109 1.98 7.74 -24.47
CA LYS A 109 1.96 8.24 -23.09
C LYS A 109 0.56 8.21 -22.49
N ARG A 110 -0.47 8.61 -23.26
CA ARG A 110 -1.88 8.53 -22.82
C ARG A 110 -2.35 7.09 -22.63
N ARG A 111 -1.95 6.17 -23.51
CA ARG A 111 -2.27 4.73 -23.36
C ARG A 111 -1.63 4.14 -22.10
N ALA A 112 -0.35 4.41 -21.86
CA ALA A 112 0.35 3.96 -20.66
C ALA A 112 -0.31 4.50 -19.37
N LEU A 113 -0.75 5.76 -19.39
CA LEU A 113 -1.54 6.36 -18.31
C LEU A 113 -2.85 5.61 -18.08
N THR A 114 -3.63 5.34 -19.13
CA THR A 114 -4.89 4.58 -19.01
C THR A 114 -4.65 3.18 -18.45
N GLU A 115 -3.61 2.50 -18.91
CA GLU A 115 -3.21 1.18 -18.38
C GLU A 115 -2.86 1.25 -16.88
N ASP A 116 -2.06 2.25 -16.48
CA ASP A 116 -1.70 2.46 -15.06
C ASP A 116 -2.96 2.71 -14.21
N LEU A 117 -3.92 3.50 -14.71
CA LEU A 117 -5.20 3.75 -14.04
C LEU A 117 -6.05 2.49 -13.93
N CYS A 118 -6.13 1.68 -15.00
CA CYS A 118 -6.84 0.41 -14.98
C CYS A 118 -6.24 -0.56 -13.95
N ILE A 119 -4.91 -0.60 -13.80
CA ILE A 119 -4.24 -1.45 -12.82
C ILE A 119 -4.44 -0.90 -11.39
N CYS A 120 -4.25 0.41 -11.18
CA CYS A 120 -4.29 1.03 -9.85
C CYS A 120 -5.71 1.18 -9.27
N LEU A 121 -6.75 1.24 -10.12
CA LEU A 121 -8.14 1.42 -9.71
C LEU A 121 -9.04 0.28 -10.18
N GLY A 122 -8.95 -0.08 -11.46
CA GLY A 122 -9.81 -1.10 -12.06
C GLY A 122 -9.68 -2.47 -11.39
N ILE A 123 -8.45 -2.96 -11.21
CA ILE A 123 -8.20 -4.25 -10.55
C ILE A 123 -8.74 -4.27 -9.11
N PRO A 124 -8.45 -3.28 -8.24
CA PRO A 124 -9.05 -3.21 -6.90
C PRO A 124 -10.58 -3.24 -6.88
N PHE A 125 -11.25 -2.42 -7.70
CA PHE A 125 -12.71 -2.39 -7.75
C PHE A 125 -13.30 -3.71 -8.26
N LEU A 126 -12.66 -4.31 -9.27
CA LEU A 126 -13.04 -5.61 -9.77
C LEU A 126 -12.85 -6.69 -8.69
N GLN A 127 -11.76 -6.63 -7.94
CA GLN A 127 -11.48 -7.58 -6.86
C GLN A 127 -12.51 -7.48 -5.72
N MET A 128 -12.94 -6.26 -5.36
CA MET A 128 -14.01 -6.05 -4.39
C MET A 128 -15.33 -6.69 -4.85
N ALA A 129 -15.64 -6.58 -6.14
CA ALA A 129 -16.86 -7.17 -6.72
C ALA A 129 -16.77 -8.70 -6.84
N ILE A 130 -15.63 -9.23 -7.27
CA ILE A 130 -15.41 -10.69 -7.43
C ILE A 130 -15.41 -11.37 -6.07
N GLN A 131 -14.81 -10.78 -5.03
CA GLN A 131 -14.74 -11.42 -3.72
C GLN A 131 -16.12 -11.62 -3.07
N TYR A 132 -17.13 -10.79 -3.41
CA TYR A 132 -18.51 -11.00 -2.97
C TYR A 132 -19.01 -12.42 -3.29
N THR A 133 -18.56 -13.00 -4.41
CA THR A 133 -18.98 -14.35 -4.82
C THR A 133 -18.58 -15.47 -3.88
N VAL A 134 -17.58 -15.23 -3.05
CA VAL A 134 -16.99 -16.19 -2.11
C VAL A 134 -17.07 -15.67 -0.67
N GLU A 135 -17.95 -14.71 -0.41
CA GLU A 135 -18.17 -14.13 0.91
C GLU A 135 -19.34 -14.85 1.60
N GLY A 136 -19.07 -15.46 2.76
CA GLY A 136 -20.07 -16.32 3.43
C GLY A 136 -21.09 -15.53 4.27
N ASN A 137 -20.70 -14.34 4.72
CA ASN A 137 -21.57 -13.44 5.48
C ASN A 137 -21.08 -11.99 5.31
N ARG A 138 -21.91 -11.02 5.68
CA ARG A 138 -21.72 -9.60 5.33
C ARG A 138 -20.36 -9.05 5.75
N TYR A 139 -19.97 -9.35 6.99
CA TYR A 139 -18.65 -9.11 7.56
C TYR A 139 -18.62 -9.68 8.99
N ASN A 140 -17.41 -9.76 9.55
CA ASN A 140 -17.19 -10.09 10.95
C ASN A 140 -16.71 -8.86 11.72
N ILE A 141 -16.95 -8.84 13.03
CA ILE A 141 -16.37 -7.85 13.94
C ILE A 141 -15.48 -8.59 14.93
N LEU A 142 -14.19 -8.30 14.90
CA LEU A 142 -13.22 -8.89 15.82
C LEU A 142 -12.85 -7.84 16.87
N GLU A 143 -13.00 -8.17 18.16
CA GLU A 143 -12.64 -7.26 19.26
C GLU A 143 -11.19 -6.77 19.12
N ASP A 144 -10.97 -5.46 19.27
CA ASP A 144 -9.69 -4.74 19.10
C ASP A 144 -9.09 -4.71 17.67
N ILE A 145 -9.68 -5.41 16.72
CA ILE A 145 -9.33 -5.36 15.29
C ILE A 145 -10.33 -4.49 14.54
N GLY A 146 -11.63 -4.70 14.75
CA GLY A 146 -12.75 -4.02 14.08
C GLY A 146 -13.40 -4.85 12.98
N CYS A 147 -13.96 -4.17 11.97
CA CYS A 147 -14.67 -4.82 10.87
C CYS A 147 -13.69 -5.60 9.97
N TYR A 148 -13.99 -6.86 9.68
CA TYR A 148 -13.13 -7.75 8.90
C TYR A 148 -13.94 -8.52 7.83
N PRO A 149 -13.43 -8.67 6.60
CA PRO A 149 -14.13 -9.41 5.55
C PRO A 149 -14.33 -10.88 5.93
N ALA A 150 -15.48 -11.44 5.57
CA ALA A 150 -15.82 -12.83 5.89
C ALA A 150 -15.75 -13.72 4.64
N THR A 151 -14.56 -13.85 4.09
CA THR A 151 -14.30 -14.76 2.96
C THR A 151 -14.51 -16.20 3.43
N TYR A 152 -15.36 -16.93 2.73
CA TYR A 152 -15.65 -18.32 3.02
C TYR A 152 -14.49 -19.21 2.53
N ASN A 153 -14.02 -20.12 3.38
CA ASN A 153 -12.86 -20.95 3.07
C ASN A 153 -13.23 -22.13 2.16
N VAL A 154 -13.42 -21.83 0.87
CA VAL A 154 -13.81 -22.76 -0.18
C VAL A 154 -12.84 -22.66 -1.36
N TRP A 155 -12.72 -23.71 -2.18
CA TRP A 155 -11.78 -23.71 -3.31
C TRP A 155 -11.93 -22.49 -4.26
N PRO A 156 -13.13 -21.96 -4.57
CA PRO A 156 -13.25 -20.78 -5.43
C PRO A 156 -12.62 -19.53 -4.82
N ALA A 157 -12.56 -19.41 -3.48
CA ALA A 157 -11.95 -18.25 -2.82
C ALA A 157 -10.46 -18.13 -3.15
N TYR A 158 -9.77 -19.25 -3.31
CA TYR A 158 -8.36 -19.26 -3.69
C TYR A 158 -8.13 -18.77 -5.12
N VAL A 159 -9.00 -19.16 -6.04
CA VAL A 159 -8.93 -18.76 -7.44
C VAL A 159 -9.40 -17.32 -7.63
N LEU A 160 -10.45 -16.90 -6.93
CA LEU A 160 -11.11 -15.61 -7.16
C LEU A 160 -10.56 -14.48 -6.30
N TYR A 161 -9.91 -14.78 -5.17
CA TYR A 161 -9.40 -13.79 -4.23
C TYR A 161 -7.91 -13.98 -3.91
N TYR A 162 -7.50 -15.11 -3.34
CA TYR A 162 -6.14 -15.25 -2.82
C TYR A 162 -5.04 -15.30 -3.90
N CYS A 163 -5.34 -15.79 -5.11
CA CYS A 163 -4.31 -15.91 -6.15
C CYS A 163 -3.86 -14.55 -6.73
N TRP A 164 -4.72 -13.53 -6.73
CA TRP A 164 -4.46 -12.27 -7.43
C TRP A 164 -3.30 -11.47 -6.83
N PRO A 165 -3.20 -11.28 -5.49
CA PRO A 165 -2.03 -10.69 -4.88
C PRO A 165 -0.72 -11.44 -5.23
N VAL A 166 -0.76 -12.77 -5.34
CA VAL A 166 0.40 -13.59 -5.73
C VAL A 166 0.79 -13.32 -7.20
N ILE A 167 -0.18 -13.36 -8.12
CA ILE A 167 0.06 -13.10 -9.55
C ILE A 167 0.65 -11.70 -9.75
N ILE A 168 0.08 -10.68 -9.11
CA ILE A 168 0.58 -9.31 -9.19
C ILE A 168 2.00 -9.23 -8.59
N GLY A 169 2.23 -9.89 -7.46
CA GLY A 169 3.56 -10.00 -6.84
C GLY A 169 4.62 -10.60 -7.78
N LEU A 170 4.27 -11.67 -8.50
CA LEU A 170 5.15 -12.30 -9.49
C LEU A 170 5.44 -11.38 -10.67
N LEU A 171 4.43 -10.65 -11.17
CA LEU A 171 4.63 -9.64 -12.21
C LEU A 171 5.58 -8.53 -11.74
N ILE A 172 5.45 -8.08 -10.50
CA ILE A 172 6.39 -7.11 -9.91
C ILE A 172 7.80 -7.70 -9.92
N ALA A 173 7.97 -8.95 -9.50
CA ALA A 173 9.28 -9.60 -9.48
C ALA A 173 9.93 -9.66 -10.87
N VAL A 174 9.15 -10.01 -11.90
CA VAL A 174 9.61 -10.01 -13.30
C VAL A 174 10.03 -8.62 -13.74
N TYR A 175 9.19 -7.59 -13.56
CA TYR A 175 9.53 -6.23 -13.96
C TYR A 175 10.70 -5.64 -13.16
N SER A 176 10.83 -5.98 -11.88
CA SER A 176 11.98 -5.58 -11.06
C SER A 176 13.27 -6.22 -11.59
N ALA A 177 13.27 -7.51 -11.90
CA ALA A 177 14.43 -8.20 -12.49
C ALA A 177 14.82 -7.59 -13.85
N LEU A 178 13.82 -7.30 -14.70
CA LEU A 178 14.05 -6.62 -15.98
C LEU A 178 14.61 -5.20 -15.80
N THR A 179 14.14 -4.47 -14.80
CA THR A 179 14.63 -3.12 -14.46
C THR A 179 16.10 -3.18 -14.04
N ILE A 180 16.45 -4.11 -13.15
CA ILE A 180 17.84 -4.30 -12.68
C ILE A 180 18.74 -4.64 -13.87
N ARG A 181 18.32 -5.59 -14.71
CA ARG A 181 19.08 -5.96 -15.92
C ARG A 181 19.26 -4.79 -16.88
N ALA A 182 18.22 -3.99 -17.09
CA ALA A 182 18.28 -2.82 -17.95
C ALA A 182 19.22 -1.75 -17.37
N ALA A 183 19.15 -1.50 -16.05
CA ALA A 183 20.06 -0.62 -15.34
C ALA A 183 21.52 -1.06 -15.43
N SER A 184 21.81 -2.37 -15.30
CA SER A 184 23.17 -2.90 -15.45
C SER A 184 23.69 -2.78 -16.89
N LYS A 185 22.83 -2.98 -17.90
CA LYS A 185 23.24 -2.94 -19.31
C LYS A 185 23.40 -1.51 -19.85
N GLN A 186 22.50 -0.60 -19.44
CA GLN A 186 22.41 0.76 -19.98
C GLN A 186 22.89 1.82 -18.97
N GLY A 187 23.49 1.41 -17.85
CA GLY A 187 23.88 2.29 -16.74
C GLY A 187 24.67 3.52 -17.19
N ASN A 188 25.68 3.33 -18.04
CA ASN A 188 26.50 4.45 -18.54
C ASN A 188 25.71 5.45 -19.40
N GLU A 189 24.77 4.97 -20.21
CA GLU A 189 23.94 5.85 -21.05
C GLU A 189 22.92 6.60 -20.20
N ILE A 190 22.29 5.91 -19.25
CA ILE A 190 21.35 6.50 -18.31
C ILE A 190 22.05 7.52 -17.42
N GLU A 191 23.30 7.27 -17.02
CA GLU A 191 24.09 8.20 -16.24
C GLU A 191 24.35 9.51 -16.98
N LYS A 192 24.57 9.46 -18.30
CA LYS A 192 24.66 10.65 -19.17
C LYS A 192 23.34 11.39 -19.27
N PHE A 193 22.20 10.69 -19.34
CA PHE A 193 20.87 11.32 -19.39
C PHE A 193 20.40 11.87 -18.03
N LEU A 194 20.89 11.31 -16.93
CA LEU A 194 20.62 11.76 -15.55
C LEU A 194 21.76 12.67 -15.07
N GLU A 195 21.92 13.81 -15.75
CA GLU A 195 22.92 14.84 -15.42
C GLU A 195 22.69 15.42 -14.01
N ASP A 196 21.43 15.48 -13.56
CA ASP A 196 21.07 15.99 -12.24
C ASP A 196 21.23 14.92 -11.14
N LYS A 197 22.10 15.21 -10.17
CA LYS A 197 22.33 14.38 -8.97
C LYS A 197 21.04 14.08 -8.19
N THR A 198 20.07 15.00 -8.19
CA THR A 198 18.78 14.80 -7.50
C THR A 198 17.91 13.75 -8.19
N GLN A 199 17.87 13.77 -9.53
CA GLN A 199 17.18 12.77 -10.34
C GLN A 199 17.81 11.38 -10.15
N ARG A 200 19.15 11.30 -10.12
CA ARG A 200 19.85 10.03 -9.88
C ARG A 200 19.51 9.43 -8.52
N GLN A 201 19.52 10.23 -7.46
CA GLN A 201 19.14 9.78 -6.12
C GLN A 201 17.67 9.34 -6.05
N HIS A 202 16.77 10.02 -6.76
CA HIS A 202 15.37 9.62 -6.88
C HIS A 202 15.24 8.22 -7.50
N TYR A 203 15.88 7.97 -8.65
CA TYR A 203 15.80 6.66 -9.30
C TYR A 203 16.48 5.54 -8.52
N HIS A 204 17.58 5.82 -7.82
CA HIS A 204 18.21 4.84 -6.94
C HIS A 204 17.26 4.35 -5.82
N ARG A 205 16.52 5.27 -5.21
CA ARG A 205 15.50 4.95 -4.20
C ARG A 205 14.37 4.09 -4.78
N LEU A 206 13.95 4.38 -6.01
CA LEU A 206 12.96 3.56 -6.71
C LEU A 206 13.48 2.15 -7.02
N ILE A 207 14.77 1.99 -7.34
CA ILE A 207 15.39 0.67 -7.50
C ILE A 207 15.38 -0.09 -6.17
N ILE A 208 15.75 0.55 -5.04
CA ILE A 208 15.69 -0.07 -3.72
C ILE A 208 14.27 -0.58 -3.43
N LEU A 209 13.25 0.25 -3.69
CA LEU A 209 11.85 -0.14 -3.53
C LEU A 209 11.44 -1.28 -4.46
N ALA A 210 11.91 -1.29 -5.72
CA ALA A 210 11.64 -2.38 -6.67
C ALA A 210 12.27 -3.71 -6.22
N VAL A 211 13.51 -3.68 -5.71
CA VAL A 211 14.21 -4.86 -5.15
C VAL A 211 13.49 -5.36 -3.90
N PHE A 212 13.11 -4.45 -2.99
CA PHE A 212 12.35 -4.82 -1.79
C PHE A 212 11.03 -5.52 -2.14
N ASN A 213 10.31 -5.03 -3.15
CA ASN A 213 9.06 -5.64 -3.58
C ASN A 213 9.23 -7.09 -4.10
N ILE A 214 10.39 -7.48 -4.64
CA ILE A 214 10.67 -8.88 -5.05
C ILE A 214 10.53 -9.81 -3.85
N PHE A 215 11.11 -9.42 -2.72
CA PHE A 215 11.16 -10.25 -1.51
C PHE A 215 9.94 -10.06 -0.61
N ALA A 216 9.23 -8.95 -0.74
CA ALA A 216 8.07 -8.64 0.09
C ALA A 216 6.76 -9.12 -0.54
N ALA A 217 6.43 -8.69 -1.77
CA ALA A 217 5.06 -8.77 -2.26
C ALA A 217 4.58 -10.21 -2.53
N ALA A 218 5.28 -10.94 -3.41
CA ALA A 218 4.89 -12.31 -3.78
C ALA A 218 5.05 -13.31 -2.62
N PRO A 219 6.16 -13.31 -1.86
CA PRO A 219 6.31 -14.22 -0.72
C PRO A 219 5.26 -13.96 0.36
N PHE A 220 4.99 -12.71 0.71
CA PHE A 220 3.97 -12.38 1.72
C PHE A 220 2.58 -12.87 1.29
N ALA A 221 2.16 -12.57 0.05
CA ALA A 221 0.88 -13.04 -0.48
C ALA A 221 0.78 -14.58 -0.49
N SER A 222 1.87 -15.27 -0.87
CA SER A 222 1.93 -16.73 -0.88
C SER A 222 1.81 -17.31 0.53
N ILE A 223 2.50 -16.70 1.51
CA ILE A 223 2.42 -17.12 2.92
C ILE A 223 1.00 -16.97 3.46
N ILE A 224 0.33 -15.84 3.21
CA ILE A 224 -1.07 -15.65 3.61
C ILE A 224 -1.96 -16.73 3.03
N MET A 225 -1.85 -16.99 1.72
CA MET A 225 -2.63 -18.02 1.05
C MET A 225 -2.38 -19.41 1.67
N ILE A 226 -1.12 -19.78 1.92
CA ILE A 226 -0.77 -21.07 2.56
C ILE A 226 -1.32 -21.16 3.98
N LEU A 227 -1.23 -20.08 4.77
CA LEU A 227 -1.76 -20.04 6.13
C LEU A 227 -3.27 -20.21 6.14
N ASP A 228 -4.01 -19.56 5.24
CA ASP A 228 -5.46 -19.76 5.11
C ASP A 228 -5.80 -21.22 4.71
N LEU A 229 -5.03 -21.82 3.80
CA LEU A 229 -5.19 -23.22 3.38
C LEU A 229 -4.93 -24.24 4.49
N THR A 230 -4.04 -23.93 5.43
CA THR A 230 -3.53 -24.89 6.41
C THR A 230 -4.09 -24.68 7.82
N THR A 231 -4.51 -23.46 8.16
CA THR A 231 -5.00 -23.11 9.49
C THR A 231 -6.49 -23.39 9.63
N PHE A 232 -7.27 -23.17 8.57
CA PHE A 232 -8.72 -23.39 8.58
C PHE A 232 -9.07 -24.54 7.64
N PRO A 233 -9.95 -25.48 8.06
CA PRO A 233 -10.37 -26.55 7.18
C PRO A 233 -11.14 -25.95 5.99
N MET A 234 -10.77 -26.37 4.78
CA MET A 234 -11.52 -26.01 3.58
C MET A 234 -12.86 -26.76 3.59
N ILE A 235 -13.94 -26.02 3.41
CA ILE A 235 -15.30 -26.57 3.37
C ILE A 235 -15.66 -26.90 1.91
N PRO A 236 -16.41 -27.98 1.63
CA PRO A 236 -16.90 -28.24 0.28
C PRO A 236 -17.77 -27.09 -0.24
N TYR A 237 -17.50 -26.63 -1.46
CA TYR A 237 -18.33 -25.62 -2.12
C TYR A 237 -19.57 -26.29 -2.70
N ILE A 238 -20.73 -26.05 -2.09
CA ILE A 238 -22.01 -26.62 -2.52
C ILE A 238 -22.63 -25.77 -3.65
N GLY A 239 -22.51 -24.45 -3.56
CA GLY A 239 -23.00 -23.52 -4.57
C GLY A 239 -23.18 -22.10 -4.06
N TRP A 240 -23.65 -21.21 -4.95
CA TRP A 240 -23.89 -19.80 -4.65
C TRP A 240 -24.96 -19.62 -3.57
N GLU A 241 -26.09 -20.32 -3.70
CA GLU A 241 -27.24 -20.21 -2.81
C GLU A 241 -26.90 -20.61 -1.38
N ASP A 242 -26.13 -21.70 -1.22
CA ASP A 242 -25.64 -22.16 0.08
C ASP A 242 -24.69 -21.15 0.72
N THR A 243 -23.73 -20.64 -0.06
CA THR A 243 -22.75 -19.64 0.42
C THR A 243 -23.42 -18.36 0.90
N HIS A 244 -24.54 -17.96 0.29
CA HIS A 244 -25.25 -16.71 0.60
C HIS A 244 -26.52 -16.88 1.44
N LEU A 245 -26.83 -18.10 1.91
CA LEU A 245 -28.10 -18.40 2.59
C LEU A 245 -28.36 -17.48 3.80
N TYR A 246 -27.32 -17.18 4.58
CA TYR A 246 -27.39 -16.29 5.75
C TYR A 246 -26.50 -15.06 5.59
N TYR A 247 -26.38 -14.54 4.36
CA TYR A 247 -25.43 -13.49 4.03
C TYR A 247 -25.53 -12.26 4.94
N SER A 248 -26.73 -11.81 5.31
CA SER A 248 -26.92 -10.60 6.14
C SER A 248 -26.40 -10.72 7.58
N ARG A 249 -25.94 -11.91 8.00
CA ARG A 249 -25.46 -12.16 9.35
C ARG A 249 -24.10 -11.48 9.59
N VAL A 250 -23.96 -10.93 10.79
CA VAL A 250 -22.70 -10.35 11.27
C VAL A 250 -22.26 -11.18 12.47
N TYR A 251 -21.08 -11.79 12.38
CA TYR A 251 -20.50 -12.52 13.50
C TYR A 251 -19.59 -11.60 14.31
N GLU A 252 -19.78 -11.63 15.62
CA GLU A 252 -19.00 -10.87 16.60
C GLU A 252 -18.07 -11.84 17.34
N PHE A 253 -16.76 -11.62 17.24
CA PHE A 253 -15.74 -12.47 17.83
C PHE A 253 -15.01 -11.72 18.95
N PRO A 254 -15.30 -12.05 20.23
CA PRO A 254 -14.55 -11.51 21.36
C PRO A 254 -13.07 -11.86 21.28
N ALA A 255 -12.24 -11.02 21.91
CA ALA A 255 -10.79 -11.15 21.97
C ALA A 255 -10.33 -12.53 22.45
N VAL A 256 -11.05 -13.09 23.42
CA VAL A 256 -10.73 -14.42 23.98
C VAL A 256 -10.85 -15.53 22.94
N VAL A 257 -11.76 -15.41 21.96
CA VAL A 257 -12.01 -16.44 20.95
C VAL A 257 -10.96 -16.37 19.85
N TRP A 258 -10.74 -15.19 19.26
CA TRP A 258 -9.81 -15.09 18.14
C TRP A 258 -8.33 -15.15 18.59
N ARG A 259 -8.03 -14.81 19.85
CA ARG A 259 -6.68 -14.97 20.43
C ARG A 259 -6.39 -16.34 21.02
N SER A 260 -7.41 -17.17 21.28
CA SER A 260 -7.16 -18.51 21.83
C SER A 260 -6.46 -19.42 20.83
N ASP A 261 -6.67 -19.18 19.53
CA ASP A 261 -5.93 -19.85 18.47
C ASP A 261 -4.67 -19.04 18.13
N SER A 262 -3.50 -19.62 18.36
CA SER A 262 -2.22 -18.96 18.13
C SER A 262 -1.97 -18.64 16.65
N ALA A 263 -2.45 -19.50 15.74
CA ALA A 263 -2.27 -19.30 14.31
C ALA A 263 -3.19 -18.18 13.80
N TRP A 264 -4.46 -18.18 14.21
CA TRP A 264 -5.39 -17.11 13.85
C TRP A 264 -4.92 -15.75 14.40
N ASN A 265 -4.49 -15.70 15.66
CA ASN A 265 -3.91 -14.52 16.28
C ASN A 265 -2.69 -14.00 15.49
N ALA A 266 -1.76 -14.89 15.13
CA ALA A 266 -0.57 -14.52 14.37
C ALA A 266 -0.90 -13.97 12.98
N VAL A 267 -1.83 -14.59 12.24
CA VAL A 267 -2.26 -14.11 10.92
C VAL A 267 -2.89 -12.73 11.02
N MET A 268 -3.79 -12.53 11.98
CA MET A 268 -4.48 -11.25 12.17
C MET A 268 -3.52 -10.12 12.54
N GLU A 269 -2.62 -10.34 13.50
CA GLU A 269 -1.62 -9.34 13.86
C GLU A 269 -0.62 -9.11 12.71
N MET A 270 -0.19 -10.14 12.00
CA MET A 270 0.70 -9.98 10.83
C MET A 270 0.06 -9.09 9.75
N CYS A 271 -1.21 -9.34 9.40
CA CYS A 271 -1.97 -8.53 8.44
C CYS A 271 -2.19 -7.08 8.91
N ARG A 272 -2.26 -6.83 10.22
CA ARG A 272 -2.34 -5.46 10.77
C ARG A 272 -1.00 -4.74 10.68
N TRP A 273 0.08 -5.37 11.15
CA TRP A 273 1.38 -4.74 11.26
C TRP A 273 2.10 -4.57 9.93
N ILE A 274 1.81 -5.40 8.92
CA ILE A 274 2.42 -5.24 7.59
C ILE A 274 2.13 -3.87 6.97
N LEU A 275 0.95 -3.28 7.22
CA LEU A 275 0.61 -1.94 6.72
C LEU A 275 1.47 -0.85 7.37
N VAL A 276 1.74 -0.97 8.67
CA VAL A 276 2.65 -0.08 9.40
C VAL A 276 4.05 -0.18 8.79
N LEU A 277 4.55 -1.41 8.58
CA LEU A 277 5.87 -1.67 8.00
C LEU A 277 5.98 -1.11 6.57
N CYS A 278 4.96 -1.33 5.73
CA CYS A 278 4.88 -0.79 4.38
C CYS A 278 4.93 0.75 4.37
N ALA A 279 4.20 1.41 5.26
CA ALA A 279 4.20 2.86 5.39
C ALA A 279 5.52 3.43 5.89
N ILE A 280 6.14 2.79 6.88
CA ILE A 280 7.48 3.17 7.37
C ILE A 280 8.50 3.01 6.24
N PHE A 281 8.47 1.90 5.50
CA PHE A 281 9.38 1.66 4.39
C PHE A 281 9.17 2.70 3.27
N PHE A 282 7.91 2.94 2.88
CA PHE A 282 7.56 3.96 1.89
C PHE A 282 8.06 5.35 2.29
N TYR A 283 7.82 5.75 3.55
CA TYR A 283 8.34 7.01 4.07
C TYR A 283 9.87 7.04 4.18
N GLY A 284 10.53 5.92 4.49
CA GLY A 284 11.98 5.82 4.46
C GLY A 284 12.56 6.12 3.07
N VAL A 285 11.91 5.61 2.01
CA VAL A 285 12.32 5.80 0.62
C VAL A 285 12.09 7.26 0.16
N PHE A 286 10.90 7.83 0.45
CA PHE A 286 10.47 9.12 -0.12
C PHE A 286 10.56 10.32 0.84
N GLY A 287 10.40 10.09 2.14
CA GLY A 287 10.37 11.09 3.22
C GLY A 287 11.71 11.75 3.51
N PHE A 288 12.83 11.11 3.17
CA PHE A 288 14.18 11.66 3.32
C PHE A 288 14.79 12.09 1.99
N SER A 289 13.97 12.44 1.00
CA SER A 289 14.46 12.94 -0.30
C SER A 289 14.98 14.36 -0.21
N GLY A 290 15.89 14.75 -1.11
CA GLY A 290 16.33 16.15 -1.19
C GLY A 290 15.14 17.09 -1.41
N GLU A 291 14.16 16.64 -2.20
CA GLU A 291 12.87 17.32 -2.41
C GLU A 291 12.07 17.43 -1.11
N ALA A 292 12.00 16.36 -0.31
CA ALA A 292 11.34 16.34 1.00
C ALA A 292 12.00 17.30 1.99
N ILE A 293 13.33 17.26 2.12
CA ILE A 293 14.09 18.14 3.01
C ILE A 293 13.85 19.60 2.63
N ASN A 294 13.84 19.93 1.34
CA ASN A 294 13.55 21.27 0.87
C ASN A 294 12.10 21.68 1.17
N ALA A 295 11.13 20.76 1.05
CA ALA A 295 9.74 21.00 1.43
C ALA A 295 9.60 21.24 2.95
N TYR A 296 10.26 20.43 3.78
CA TYR A 296 10.29 20.61 5.25
C TYR A 296 10.92 21.93 5.64
N LYS A 297 12.04 22.32 5.02
CA LYS A 297 12.65 23.64 5.23
C LYS A 297 11.69 24.77 4.90
N LYS A 298 11.02 24.71 3.74
CA LYS A 298 10.01 25.71 3.34
C LYS A 298 8.85 25.78 4.33
N ALA A 299 8.32 24.64 4.76
CA ALA A 299 7.25 24.58 5.75
C ALA A 299 7.69 25.15 7.10
N PHE A 300 8.88 24.76 7.57
CA PHE A 300 9.48 25.28 8.80
C PHE A 300 9.64 26.81 8.74
N TRP A 301 10.22 27.35 7.67
CA TRP A 301 10.39 28.81 7.53
C TRP A 301 9.06 29.55 7.39
N LYS A 302 8.04 28.93 6.81
CA LYS A 302 6.68 29.50 6.78
C LYS A 302 6.09 29.61 8.19
N VAL A 303 6.25 28.57 9.02
CA VAL A 303 5.79 28.58 10.41
C VAL A 303 6.64 29.52 11.27
N ALA A 304 7.97 29.48 11.14
CA ALA A 304 8.88 30.37 11.85
C ALA A 304 8.63 31.85 11.53
N GLY A 305 8.27 32.16 10.28
CA GLY A 305 7.85 33.49 9.86
C GLY A 305 6.54 33.97 10.51
N LEU A 306 5.60 33.06 10.81
CA LEU A 306 4.39 33.38 11.58
C LEU A 306 4.70 33.69 13.06
N VAL A 307 5.80 33.14 13.58
CA VAL A 307 6.29 33.36 14.95
C VAL A 307 7.33 34.51 15.02
N GLY A 308 7.53 35.25 13.91
CA GLY A 308 8.38 36.45 13.87
C GLY A 308 9.87 36.19 13.63
N VAL A 309 10.29 34.94 13.37
CA VAL A 309 11.69 34.60 13.06
C VAL A 309 11.93 34.77 11.55
N LYS A 310 12.72 35.79 11.17
CA LYS A 310 13.09 36.03 9.77
C LYS A 310 14.38 35.28 9.40
N MET A 311 14.38 34.71 8.20
CA MET A 311 15.55 34.04 7.62
C MET A 311 16.66 35.07 7.37
N GLY A 312 17.84 34.87 7.96
CA GLY A 312 19.01 35.71 7.68
C GLY A 312 19.40 35.56 6.21
N ARG A 313 19.32 36.66 5.44
CA ARG A 313 19.82 36.69 4.06
C ARG A 313 21.33 36.46 4.10
N SER A 314 21.79 35.30 3.62
CA SER A 314 23.19 35.10 3.27
C SER A 314 23.51 36.00 2.07
N SER A 315 24.39 36.97 2.27
CA SER A 315 24.93 37.84 1.23
C SER A 315 25.82 37.02 0.29
N MET A 316 25.36 36.73 -0.93
CA MET A 316 26.27 36.29 -1.99
C MET A 316 27.04 37.53 -2.51
N PRO A 317 28.38 37.44 -2.68
CA PRO A 317 29.19 38.54 -3.19
C PRO A 317 28.76 38.95 -4.61
N GLN A 318 28.66 40.25 -4.86
CA GLN A 318 28.46 40.79 -6.21
C GLN A 318 29.68 40.49 -7.06
N GLU A 319 29.50 39.66 -8.09
CA GLU A 319 30.49 39.46 -9.14
C GLU A 319 30.45 40.69 -10.07
N HIS A 320 31.52 41.47 -10.06
CA HIS A 320 31.71 42.61 -10.95
C HIS A 320 31.95 42.12 -12.39
N LEU A 321 31.05 42.47 -13.30
CA LEU A 321 31.28 42.38 -14.75
C LEU A 321 32.13 43.58 -15.20
N PRO A 322 33.32 43.36 -15.81
CA PRO A 322 34.08 44.43 -16.46
C PRO A 322 33.40 44.86 -17.77
N GLN A 323 33.49 46.17 -18.04
CA GLN A 323 32.88 46.91 -19.14
C GLN A 323 33.47 46.58 -20.51
#